data_AF-A0A3M2FBW6-F1
#
_entry.id   AF-A0A3M2FBW6-F1
#
_cell.length_a   1.000
_cell.length_b   1.000
_cell.length_c   1.000
_cell.angle_alpha   90.00
_cell.angle_beta   90.00
_cell.angle_gamma   90.00
#
_symmetry.space_group_name_H-M   'P 1'
#
loop_
_entity.id
_entity.type
_entity.pdbx_description
1 polymer ?
#
loop_
_entity_poly.entity_id
_entity_poly.type
_entity_poly.pdbx_seq_one_letter_code
_entity_poly.pdbx_strand_id
1 'polypeptide(L)'
;MGLLKKVSVALLPAFLFSGFYFVFAVRGGMPRYLPKHLLWLFSLLVTAALVTGHPGLRRILSRRSREVLVLLTLSYFAAAFGFGHLANADAHAPELYNFHREFLSATQGRLFIHPSEHRPEFAIHFSPIFFLLYPFFKWVPSPVTLLFLGSVALSAAIPAAFRVLRGWWNEPEAILLSTGAGLMPAILSLHMDFSPVRFAPLAFWLMIEGMERRRWSLWWCGFLIVLVSKETLLLGVVFFSVVAWIRRMPTIWIILPGTVGLTTFLIINQFLIPAFAGTPGQTSTIAAQFGYWGRTAPQVLIGFLKDPVSVGKALFRLNNAAYLLKMFHGGLFLAPLGSPYLFLGLPEALVNMLAGYHPGLIPIDRPGPWTSLLGHYSAVFSTAVWASACHALRFRAEDSETEFTGWQRARWLFLAVLSTMIYPSNAETL
;
A
#
# COMPACT_ATOMS: atom_id res chain seq x y z
N MET A 1 14.72 -28.47 -30.27
CA MET A 1 13.53 -27.81 -30.88
C MET A 1 12.26 -27.82 -30.01
N GLY A 2 11.96 -28.86 -29.22
CA GLY A 2 10.74 -28.91 -28.38
C GLY A 2 10.66 -27.86 -27.25
N LEU A 3 11.80 -27.44 -26.69
CA LEU A 3 11.86 -26.45 -25.60
C LEU A 3 11.51 -25.03 -26.09
N LEU A 4 11.97 -24.66 -27.29
CA LEU A 4 11.71 -23.35 -27.90
C LEU A 4 10.23 -23.14 -28.27
N LYS A 5 9.52 -24.21 -28.66
CA LYS A 5 8.08 -24.17 -28.94
C LYS A 5 7.22 -23.99 -27.67
N LYS A 6 7.65 -24.50 -26.51
CA LYS A 6 6.92 -24.30 -25.23
C LYS A 6 7.19 -22.92 -24.62
N VAL A 7 8.39 -22.39 -24.81
CA VAL A 7 8.76 -21.04 -24.35
C VAL A 7 8.06 -19.95 -25.17
N SER A 8 7.89 -20.14 -26.48
CA SER A 8 7.24 -19.15 -27.34
C SER A 8 5.75 -18.96 -27.06
N VAL A 9 5.00 -20.03 -26.76
CA VAL A 9 3.54 -19.94 -26.50
C VAL A 9 3.24 -19.29 -25.15
N ALA A 10 4.09 -19.47 -24.14
CA ALA A 10 3.92 -18.84 -22.82
C ALA A 10 4.37 -17.37 -22.78
N LEU A 11 5.31 -16.97 -23.63
CA LEU A 11 5.79 -15.59 -23.72
C LEU A 11 4.94 -14.73 -24.67
N LEU A 12 4.21 -15.34 -25.61
CA LEU A 12 3.40 -14.61 -26.59
C LEU A 12 2.33 -13.70 -25.95
N PRO A 13 1.56 -14.13 -24.92
CA PRO A 13 0.62 -13.25 -24.24
C PRO A 13 1.32 -12.11 -23.49
N ALA A 14 2.45 -12.39 -22.83
CA ALA A 14 3.22 -11.37 -22.12
C ALA A 14 3.86 -10.34 -23.07
N PHE A 15 4.29 -10.78 -24.26
CA PHE A 15 4.88 -9.94 -25.30
C PHE A 15 3.83 -9.15 -26.08
N LEU A 16 2.65 -9.72 -26.32
CA LEU A 16 1.52 -9.01 -26.92
C LEU A 16 0.92 -7.98 -25.94
N PHE A 17 0.82 -8.33 -24.65
CA PHE A 17 0.43 -7.37 -23.61
C PHE A 17 1.47 -6.26 -23.46
N SER A 18 2.77 -6.58 -23.40
CA SER A 18 3.80 -5.54 -23.29
C SER A 18 3.94 -4.70 -24.56
N GLY A 19 3.71 -5.27 -25.75
CA GLY A 19 3.77 -4.58 -27.05
C GLY A 19 2.63 -3.59 -27.28
N PHE A 20 1.37 -4.00 -27.05
CA PHE A 20 0.22 -3.07 -27.09
C PHE A 20 0.37 -1.97 -26.03
N TYR A 21 0.93 -2.32 -24.88
CA TYR A 21 1.13 -1.39 -23.77
C TYR A 21 2.29 -0.42 -23.99
N PHE A 22 3.38 -0.84 -24.65
CA PHE A 22 4.47 0.04 -25.08
C PHE A 22 3.97 1.12 -26.03
N VAL A 23 3.08 0.77 -26.96
CA VAL A 23 2.43 1.73 -27.87
C VAL A 23 1.55 2.73 -27.10
N PHE A 24 0.85 2.28 -26.06
CA PHE A 24 0.02 3.14 -25.21
C PHE A 24 0.86 4.07 -24.31
N ALA A 25 1.94 3.56 -23.70
CA ALA A 25 2.87 4.31 -22.86
C ALA A 25 3.67 5.36 -23.64
N VAL A 26 4.00 5.09 -24.92
CA VAL A 26 4.66 6.05 -25.81
C VAL A 26 3.70 7.16 -26.27
N ARG A 27 2.40 6.85 -26.43
CA ARG A 27 1.38 7.83 -26.88
C ARG A 27 0.73 8.64 -25.74
N GLY A 28 0.62 8.09 -24.53
CA GLY A 28 -0.07 8.73 -23.39
C GLY A 28 0.78 9.69 -22.55
N GLY A 29 2.02 9.98 -22.96
CA GLY A 29 2.98 10.74 -22.17
C GLY A 29 3.44 9.92 -20.95
N MET A 30 4.67 9.40 -20.98
CA MET A 30 5.27 8.91 -19.73
C MET A 30 5.17 10.02 -18.68
N PRO A 31 4.82 9.71 -17.42
CA PRO A 31 4.92 10.69 -16.36
C PRO A 31 6.31 11.31 -16.43
N ARG A 32 6.42 12.64 -16.40
CA ARG A 32 7.72 13.34 -16.28
C ARG A 32 8.55 12.84 -15.08
N TYR A 33 7.93 12.05 -14.20
CA TYR A 33 8.43 11.53 -12.95
C TYR A 33 8.83 10.04 -12.96
N LEU A 34 8.76 9.33 -14.09
CA LEU A 34 9.34 7.97 -14.17
C LEU A 34 10.74 8.07 -14.79
N PRO A 35 11.79 8.28 -13.98
CA PRO A 35 13.12 8.49 -14.54
C PRO A 35 13.63 7.24 -15.24
N LYS A 36 14.44 7.46 -16.27
CA LYS A 36 15.04 6.43 -17.13
C LYS A 36 15.79 5.33 -16.36
N HIS A 37 16.21 5.57 -15.12
CA HIS A 37 16.84 4.56 -14.27
C HIS A 37 15.87 3.50 -13.72
N LEU A 38 14.58 3.81 -13.56
CA LEU A 38 13.57 2.79 -13.23
C LEU A 38 13.34 1.82 -14.39
N LEU A 39 13.54 2.25 -15.65
CA LEU A 39 13.55 1.34 -16.81
C LEU A 39 14.74 0.38 -16.77
N TRP A 40 15.92 0.82 -16.30
CA TRP A 40 17.08 -0.05 -16.09
C TRP A 40 16.88 -1.03 -14.93
N LEU A 41 16.37 -0.54 -13.79
CA LEU A 41 16.02 -1.38 -12.65
C LEU A 41 14.95 -2.40 -13.02
N PHE A 42 13.89 -1.96 -13.71
CA PHE A 42 12.85 -2.81 -14.27
C PHE A 42 13.43 -3.86 -15.22
N SER A 43 14.30 -3.47 -16.15
CA SER A 43 14.93 -4.40 -17.10
C SER A 43 15.83 -5.42 -16.38
N LEU A 44 16.56 -5.00 -15.35
CA LEU A 44 17.37 -5.88 -14.50
C LEU A 44 16.49 -6.83 -13.67
N LEU A 45 15.37 -6.35 -13.12
CA LEU A 45 14.42 -7.15 -12.34
C LEU A 45 13.65 -8.14 -13.23
N VAL A 46 13.25 -7.74 -14.44
CA VAL A 46 12.66 -8.63 -15.45
C VAL A 46 13.70 -9.66 -15.87
N THR A 47 14.93 -9.25 -16.17
CA THR A 47 16.01 -10.18 -16.54
C THR A 47 16.30 -11.15 -15.39
N ALA A 48 16.35 -10.67 -14.14
CA ALA A 48 16.48 -11.52 -12.97
C ALA A 48 15.29 -12.47 -12.82
N ALA A 49 14.04 -12.02 -13.00
CA ALA A 49 12.83 -12.86 -12.96
C ALA A 49 12.76 -13.90 -14.09
N LEU A 50 13.37 -13.60 -15.23
CA LEU A 50 13.50 -14.53 -16.36
C LEU A 50 14.65 -15.52 -16.15
N VAL A 51 15.79 -15.06 -15.62
CA VAL A 51 17.00 -15.86 -15.34
C VAL A 51 16.85 -16.73 -14.09
N THR A 52 16.02 -16.34 -13.11
CA THR A 52 15.68 -17.15 -11.92
C THR A 52 14.91 -18.43 -12.24
N GLY A 53 14.41 -18.59 -13.48
CA GLY A 53 13.99 -19.89 -14.00
C GLY A 53 15.11 -20.93 -14.13
N HIS A 54 16.37 -20.52 -14.01
CA HIS A 54 17.51 -21.42 -14.05
C HIS A 54 17.61 -22.24 -12.75
N PRO A 55 17.67 -23.59 -12.82
CA PRO A 55 17.71 -24.46 -11.64
C PRO A 55 18.84 -24.13 -10.66
N GLY A 56 19.98 -23.66 -11.16
CA GLY A 56 21.12 -23.24 -10.35
C GLY A 56 20.81 -22.05 -9.44
N LEU A 57 20.07 -21.05 -9.94
CA LEU A 57 19.73 -19.87 -9.15
C LEU A 57 18.68 -20.21 -8.08
N ARG A 58 17.70 -21.07 -8.39
CA ARG A 58 16.72 -21.57 -7.43
C ARG A 58 17.40 -22.32 -6.26
N ARG A 59 18.44 -23.11 -6.56
CA ARG A 59 19.27 -23.79 -5.54
C ARG A 59 20.08 -22.81 -4.68
N ILE A 60 20.56 -21.70 -5.25
CA ILE A 60 21.23 -20.64 -4.48
C ILE A 60 20.22 -19.95 -3.57
N LEU A 61 19.05 -19.56 -4.10
CA LEU A 61 17.98 -18.92 -3.34
C LEU A 61 17.53 -19.78 -2.15
N SER A 62 17.43 -21.10 -2.31
CA SER A 62 17.06 -22.00 -1.21
C SER A 62 18.17 -22.21 -0.18
N ARG A 63 19.46 -22.14 -0.58
CA ARG A 63 20.59 -22.35 0.35
C ARG A 63 21.01 -21.10 1.09
N ARG A 64 20.79 -19.92 0.49
CA ARG A 64 21.22 -18.62 1.00
C ARG A 64 20.06 -17.61 1.06
N SER A 65 18.87 -18.10 1.41
CA SER A 65 17.64 -17.31 1.38
C SER A 65 17.74 -16.06 2.26
N ARG A 66 18.37 -16.17 3.43
CA ARG A 66 18.58 -15.05 4.35
C ARG A 66 19.50 -13.98 3.77
N GLU A 67 20.66 -14.38 3.26
CA GLU A 67 21.64 -13.44 2.70
C GLU A 67 21.07 -12.74 1.48
N VAL A 68 20.39 -13.48 0.60
CA VAL A 68 19.73 -12.92 -0.57
C VAL A 68 18.64 -11.94 -0.17
N LEU A 69 17.79 -12.27 0.80
CA LEU A 69 16.73 -11.39 1.27
C LEU A 69 17.30 -10.08 1.85
N VAL A 70 18.38 -10.15 2.63
CA VAL A 70 19.06 -8.96 3.16
C VAL A 70 19.61 -8.10 2.03
N LEU A 71 20.35 -8.70 1.08
CA LEU A 71 20.90 -7.98 -0.06
C LEU A 71 19.79 -7.33 -0.91
N LEU A 72 18.70 -8.03 -1.18
CA LEU A 72 17.56 -7.50 -1.92
C LEU A 72 16.88 -6.35 -1.18
N THR A 73 16.68 -6.48 0.13
CA THR A 73 16.07 -5.43 0.95
C THR A 73 16.95 -4.17 0.98
N LEU A 74 18.26 -4.33 1.16
CA LEU A 74 19.21 -3.21 1.12
C LEU A 74 19.31 -2.57 -0.26
N SER A 75 19.29 -3.38 -1.32
CA SER A 75 19.31 -2.89 -2.71
C SER A 75 18.04 -2.12 -3.05
N TYR A 76 16.87 -2.65 -2.66
CA TYR A 76 15.59 -1.98 -2.79
C TYR A 76 15.59 -0.66 -2.03
N PHE A 77 16.03 -0.67 -0.76
CA PHE A 77 16.13 0.54 0.05
C PHE A 77 17.00 1.59 -0.63
N ALA A 78 18.22 1.24 -1.03
CA ALA A 78 19.16 2.18 -1.65
C ALA A 78 18.60 2.75 -2.96
N ALA A 79 17.99 1.92 -3.80
CA ALA A 79 17.41 2.37 -5.06
C ALA A 79 16.17 3.26 -4.84
N ALA A 80 15.24 2.84 -4.00
CA ALA A 80 13.99 3.56 -3.77
C ALA A 80 14.20 4.86 -2.99
N PHE A 81 15.05 4.85 -1.96
CA PHE A 81 15.46 6.06 -1.24
C PHE A 81 16.27 6.99 -2.14
N GLY A 82 17.24 6.48 -2.90
CA GLY A 82 18.03 7.28 -3.83
C GLY A 82 17.15 7.96 -4.88
N PHE A 83 16.15 7.24 -5.41
CA PHE A 83 15.15 7.82 -6.30
C PHE A 83 14.33 8.91 -5.62
N GLY A 84 13.75 8.64 -4.45
CA GLY A 84 12.97 9.62 -3.68
C GLY A 84 13.78 10.88 -3.35
N HIS A 85 15.04 10.71 -2.96
CA HIS A 85 15.97 11.79 -2.69
C HIS A 85 16.26 12.62 -3.94
N LEU A 86 16.61 11.98 -5.07
CA LEU A 86 16.87 12.69 -6.33
C LEU A 86 15.64 13.42 -6.87
N ALA A 87 14.44 12.87 -6.64
CA ALA A 87 13.19 13.47 -7.10
C ALA A 87 12.74 14.65 -6.22
N ASN A 88 13.00 14.60 -4.91
CA ASN A 88 12.41 15.53 -3.94
C ASN A 88 13.36 15.94 -2.79
N ALA A 89 14.65 16.11 -3.06
CA ALA A 89 15.65 16.55 -2.06
C ALA A 89 15.23 17.84 -1.35
N ASP A 90 14.63 18.77 -2.10
CA ASP A 90 14.23 20.10 -1.63
C ASP A 90 12.74 20.18 -1.20
N ALA A 91 12.09 19.03 -0.97
CA ALA A 91 10.67 18.95 -0.61
C ALA A 91 9.72 19.64 -1.60
N HIS A 92 9.86 19.36 -2.89
CA HIS A 92 8.91 19.83 -3.90
C HIS A 92 7.59 19.07 -3.89
N ALA A 93 7.58 17.83 -3.41
CA ALA A 93 6.37 17.05 -3.25
C ALA A 93 5.47 17.66 -2.14
N PRO A 94 4.15 17.82 -2.38
CA PRO A 94 3.28 18.60 -1.49
C PRO A 94 3.24 18.09 -0.05
N GLU A 95 3.16 16.78 0.17
CA GLU A 95 3.05 16.24 1.53
C GLU A 95 4.40 16.34 2.26
N LEU A 96 5.51 16.01 1.61
CA LEU A 96 6.85 16.14 2.17
C LEU A 96 7.14 17.60 2.53
N TYR A 97 6.68 18.56 1.74
CA TYR A 97 6.75 19.97 2.08
C TYR A 97 5.97 20.26 3.37
N ASN A 98 4.71 19.84 3.46
CA ASN A 98 3.86 20.07 4.63
C ASN A 98 4.48 19.47 5.90
N PHE A 99 4.83 18.18 5.85
CA PHE A 99 5.42 17.49 6.98
C PHE A 99 6.80 18.04 7.34
N HIS A 100 7.62 18.46 6.37
CA HIS A 100 8.87 19.14 6.68
C HIS A 100 8.64 20.42 7.50
N ARG A 101 7.65 21.24 7.10
CA ARG A 101 7.28 22.47 7.83
C ARG A 101 6.74 22.18 9.24
N GLU A 102 5.95 21.14 9.39
CA GLU A 102 5.44 20.71 10.70
C GLU A 102 6.58 20.33 11.64
N PHE A 103 7.54 19.54 11.17
CA PHE A 103 8.70 19.16 11.97
C PHE A 103 9.60 20.36 12.31
N LEU A 104 9.78 21.31 11.38
CA LEU A 104 10.45 22.59 11.66
C LEU A 104 9.69 23.42 12.70
N SER A 105 8.36 23.40 12.71
CA SER A 105 7.59 24.06 13.77
C SER A 105 7.84 23.40 15.15
N ALA A 106 8.05 22.08 15.17
CA ALA A 106 8.38 21.34 16.39
C ALA A 106 9.78 21.63 16.91
N THR A 107 10.75 21.96 16.06
CA THR A 107 12.06 22.44 16.53
C THR A 107 11.97 23.84 17.16
N GLN A 108 10.91 24.60 16.85
CA GLN A 108 10.60 25.91 17.42
C GLN A 108 9.68 25.83 18.66
N GLY A 109 9.45 24.64 19.20
CA GLY A 109 8.61 24.43 20.39
C GLY A 109 7.10 24.44 20.13
N ARG A 110 6.66 24.39 18.85
CA ARG A 110 5.24 24.28 18.49
C ARG A 110 4.84 22.83 18.24
N LEU A 111 3.57 22.49 18.42
CA LEU A 111 3.11 21.11 18.26
C LEU A 111 2.80 20.78 16.78
N PHE A 112 3.84 20.57 15.95
CA PHE A 112 3.71 20.12 14.55
C PHE A 112 2.62 20.86 13.76
N ILE A 113 2.75 22.18 13.61
CA ILE A 113 1.74 23.04 12.97
C ILE A 113 1.75 22.86 11.45
N HIS A 114 0.62 22.44 10.91
CA HIS A 114 0.40 22.26 9.47
C HIS A 114 0.36 23.63 8.76
N PRO A 115 1.12 23.83 7.67
CA PRO A 115 1.28 25.16 7.07
C PRO A 115 0.01 25.72 6.41
N SER A 116 -0.82 24.89 5.78
CA SER A 116 -2.07 25.37 5.15
C SER A 116 -3.24 25.49 6.14
N GLU A 117 -3.27 24.65 7.17
CA GLU A 117 -4.41 24.59 8.11
C GLU A 117 -4.18 25.40 9.38
N HIS A 118 -2.95 25.87 9.62
CA HIS A 118 -2.59 26.73 10.74
C HIS A 118 -2.93 26.15 12.12
N ARG A 119 -2.90 24.82 12.24
CA ARG A 119 -3.20 24.06 13.45
C ARG A 119 -2.27 22.84 13.59
N PRO A 120 -2.15 22.24 14.78
CA PRO A 120 -1.36 21.01 14.97
C PRO A 120 -1.82 19.89 14.04
N GLU A 121 -0.89 19.06 13.54
CA GLU A 121 -1.20 17.83 12.79
C GLU A 121 -2.20 16.97 13.56
N PHE A 122 -2.08 16.89 14.90
CA PHE A 122 -2.99 16.13 15.77
C PHE A 122 -4.45 16.61 15.75
N ALA A 123 -4.71 17.83 15.24
CA ALA A 123 -6.05 18.36 14.99
C ALA A 123 -6.62 17.95 13.62
N ILE A 124 -5.81 17.29 12.78
CA ILE A 124 -6.10 16.87 11.40
C ILE A 124 -6.08 15.34 11.32
N HIS A 125 -4.98 14.74 11.77
CA HIS A 125 -4.72 13.31 11.85
C HIS A 125 -4.02 12.96 13.16
N PHE A 126 -4.39 11.84 13.75
CA PHE A 126 -3.71 11.32 14.92
C PHE A 126 -2.50 10.50 14.47
N SER A 127 -1.35 11.19 14.40
CA SER A 127 -0.07 10.63 13.93
C SER A 127 1.05 10.67 15.00
N PRO A 128 0.90 10.01 16.18
CA PRO A 128 1.94 10.01 17.23
C PRO A 128 3.34 9.56 16.81
N ILE A 129 3.47 8.87 15.67
CA ILE A 129 4.75 8.48 15.06
C ILE A 129 5.69 9.68 14.92
N PHE A 130 5.17 10.91 14.82
CA PHE A 130 5.99 12.12 14.75
C PHE A 130 6.89 12.31 15.95
N PHE A 131 6.45 11.93 17.15
CA PHE A 131 7.32 11.98 18.33
C PHE A 131 8.47 10.98 18.25
N LEU A 132 8.30 9.85 17.57
CA LEU A 132 9.37 8.87 17.34
C LEU A 132 10.35 9.33 16.25
N LEU A 133 9.86 10.06 15.25
CA LEU A 133 10.69 10.59 14.16
C LEU A 133 11.41 11.89 14.55
N TYR A 134 10.85 12.66 15.47
CA TYR A 134 11.33 13.99 15.87
C TYR A 134 12.79 14.00 16.34
N PRO A 135 13.29 13.06 17.17
CA PRO A 135 14.70 13.04 17.58
C PRO A 135 15.67 12.97 16.40
N PHE A 136 15.34 12.17 15.37
CA PHE A 136 16.15 12.03 14.17
C PHE A 136 16.11 13.31 13.32
N PHE A 137 14.92 13.88 13.16
CA PHE A 137 14.75 15.15 12.44
C PHE A 137 15.44 16.31 13.16
N LYS A 138 15.40 16.37 14.50
CA LYS A 138 16.09 17.39 15.28
C LYS A 138 17.61 17.33 15.06
N TRP A 139 18.16 16.15 14.86
CA TRP A 139 19.59 15.99 14.56
C TRP A 139 19.93 16.42 13.13
N VAL A 140 19.09 16.07 12.15
CA VAL A 140 19.24 16.45 10.75
C VAL A 140 17.91 17.03 10.23
N PRO A 141 17.67 18.34 10.36
CA PRO A 141 16.40 18.99 10.01
C PRO A 141 16.28 19.19 8.50
N SER A 142 16.08 18.08 7.80
CA SER A 142 16.03 18.02 6.34
C SER A 142 14.86 17.13 5.88
N PRO A 143 14.22 17.43 4.74
CA PRO A 143 13.26 16.53 4.10
C PRO A 143 13.81 15.13 3.88
N VAL A 144 15.12 15.04 3.60
CA VAL A 144 15.84 13.80 3.35
C VAL A 144 15.77 12.86 4.56
N THR A 145 15.74 13.40 5.78
CA THR A 145 15.59 12.60 7.01
C THR A 145 14.23 11.90 7.06
N LEU A 146 13.15 12.60 6.69
CA LEU A 146 11.81 12.02 6.62
C LEU A 146 11.71 10.98 5.51
N LEU A 147 12.30 11.27 4.34
CA LEU A 147 12.43 10.31 3.23
C LEU A 147 13.17 9.04 3.63
N PHE A 148 14.29 9.17 4.33
CA PHE A 148 15.11 8.07 4.80
C PHE A 148 14.32 7.18 5.76
N LEU A 149 13.75 7.76 6.82
CA LEU A 149 13.01 7.00 7.85
C LEU A 149 11.78 6.30 7.25
N GLY A 150 11.04 6.98 6.38
CA GLY A 150 9.92 6.38 5.66
C GLY A 150 10.36 5.24 4.73
N SER A 151 11.49 5.39 4.04
CA SER A 151 12.04 4.35 3.15
C SER A 151 12.57 3.13 3.91
N VAL A 152 13.09 3.32 5.14
CA VAL A 152 13.45 2.21 6.03
C VAL A 152 12.20 1.40 6.38
N ALA A 153 11.10 2.06 6.77
CA ALA A 153 9.86 1.38 7.12
C ALA A 153 9.25 0.60 5.94
N LEU A 154 9.21 1.22 4.76
CA LEU A 154 8.74 0.56 3.53
C LEU A 154 9.61 -0.65 3.15
N SER A 155 10.93 -0.49 3.18
CA SER A 155 11.86 -1.59 2.89
C SER A 155 11.76 -2.73 3.91
N ALA A 156 11.54 -2.42 5.19
CA ALA A 156 11.35 -3.41 6.25
C ALA A 156 10.05 -4.24 6.06
N ALA A 157 9.10 -3.78 5.26
CA ALA A 157 7.93 -4.57 4.88
C ALA A 157 8.31 -5.80 4.04
N ILE A 158 9.41 -5.78 3.27
CA ILE A 158 9.88 -6.91 2.45
C ILE A 158 10.21 -8.15 3.31
N PRO A 159 11.10 -8.09 4.32
CA PRO A 159 11.35 -9.25 5.16
C PRO A 159 10.15 -9.65 6.02
N ALA A 160 9.25 -8.73 6.38
CA ALA A 160 7.98 -9.08 7.03
C ALA A 160 7.07 -9.89 6.07
N ALA A 161 6.92 -9.45 4.83
CA ALA A 161 6.19 -10.16 3.78
C ALA A 161 6.79 -11.55 3.54
N PHE A 162 8.12 -11.66 3.43
CA PHE A 162 8.81 -12.94 3.26
C PHE A 162 8.43 -13.96 4.35
N ARG A 163 8.36 -13.53 5.63
CA ARG A 163 7.99 -14.42 6.75
C ARG A 163 6.56 -14.94 6.66
N VAL A 164 5.64 -14.18 6.09
CA VAL A 164 4.29 -14.65 5.80
C VAL A 164 4.31 -15.57 4.58
N LEU A 165 4.91 -15.12 3.48
CA LEU A 165 4.88 -15.78 2.18
C LEU A 165 5.59 -17.14 2.19
N ARG A 166 6.65 -17.33 3.00
CA ARG A 166 7.29 -18.65 3.19
C ARG A 166 6.39 -19.69 3.87
N GLY A 167 5.26 -19.26 4.45
CA GLY A 167 4.22 -20.15 4.96
C GLY A 167 3.22 -20.58 3.88
N TRP A 168 3.20 -19.89 2.73
CA TRP A 168 2.28 -20.15 1.61
C TRP A 168 3.02 -20.70 0.37
N TRP A 169 4.32 -20.44 0.27
CA TRP A 169 5.17 -20.74 -0.87
C TRP A 169 6.51 -21.32 -0.41
N ASN A 170 7.21 -22.01 -1.31
CA ASN A 170 8.61 -22.41 -1.11
C ASN A 170 9.52 -21.17 -1.01
N GLU A 171 10.73 -21.33 -0.45
CA GLU A 171 11.60 -20.18 -0.15
C GLU A 171 11.95 -19.30 -1.37
N PRO A 172 12.34 -19.84 -2.53
CA PRO A 172 12.66 -19.01 -3.71
C PRO A 172 11.47 -18.16 -4.18
N GLU A 173 10.28 -18.76 -4.22
CA GLU A 173 9.03 -18.11 -4.56
C GLU A 173 8.68 -17.03 -3.54
N ALA A 174 8.84 -17.32 -2.24
CA ALA A 174 8.59 -16.36 -1.18
C ALA A 174 9.53 -15.14 -1.27
N ILE A 175 10.81 -15.32 -1.61
CA ILE A 175 11.76 -14.21 -1.84
C ILE A 175 11.30 -13.35 -3.03
N LEU A 176 10.93 -13.99 -4.13
CA LEU A 176 10.46 -13.29 -5.33
C LEU A 176 9.19 -12.49 -5.03
N LEU A 177 8.21 -13.11 -4.38
CA LEU A 177 6.93 -12.50 -4.07
C LEU A 177 7.03 -11.43 -2.98
N SER A 178 7.92 -11.58 -1.98
CA SER A 178 8.16 -10.52 -0.99
C SER A 178 8.80 -9.29 -1.61
N THR A 179 9.67 -9.49 -2.60
CA THR A 179 10.23 -8.39 -3.41
C THR A 179 9.12 -7.72 -4.21
N GLY A 180 8.22 -8.51 -4.83
CA GLY A 180 7.05 -8.00 -5.54
C GLY A 180 6.14 -7.13 -4.66
N ALA A 181 6.01 -7.45 -3.37
CA ALA A 181 5.26 -6.63 -2.42
C ALA A 181 5.79 -5.19 -2.32
N GLY A 182 7.11 -5.02 -2.34
CA GLY A 182 7.75 -3.68 -2.36
C GLY A 182 7.60 -2.97 -3.70
N LEU A 183 7.44 -3.71 -4.80
CA LEU A 183 7.32 -3.17 -6.15
C LEU A 183 5.89 -2.77 -6.54
N MET A 184 4.90 -2.98 -5.66
CA MET A 184 3.54 -2.53 -5.89
C MET A 184 3.52 -1.00 -6.13
N PRO A 185 2.81 -0.48 -7.15
CA PRO A 185 2.90 0.93 -7.55
C PRO A 185 2.64 1.94 -6.42
N ALA A 186 1.63 1.68 -5.59
CA ALA A 186 1.35 2.56 -4.45
C ALA A 186 2.55 2.58 -3.47
N ILE A 187 3.15 1.42 -3.20
CA ILE A 187 4.30 1.29 -2.30
C ILE A 187 5.53 2.01 -2.86
N LEU A 188 5.81 1.87 -4.16
CA LEU A 188 6.90 2.58 -4.82
C LEU A 188 6.69 4.09 -4.82
N SER A 189 5.48 4.55 -5.15
CA SER A 189 5.15 5.98 -5.21
C SER A 189 5.33 6.67 -3.87
N LEU A 190 5.14 5.92 -2.77
CA LEU A 190 5.33 6.44 -1.45
C LEU A 190 6.76 6.88 -1.20
N HIS A 191 7.79 6.39 -1.90
CA HIS A 191 9.18 6.84 -1.72
C HIS A 191 9.45 8.26 -2.22
N MET A 192 8.60 8.82 -3.08
CA MET A 192 8.71 10.22 -3.54
C MET A 192 8.02 11.22 -2.60
N ASP A 193 7.04 10.73 -1.84
CA ASP A 193 6.21 11.37 -0.80
C ASP A 193 6.90 11.80 0.51
N PHE A 194 6.14 12.20 1.51
CA PHE A 194 6.22 11.63 2.86
C PHE A 194 4.81 11.60 3.44
N SER A 195 4.47 10.52 4.14
CA SER A 195 3.22 10.43 4.88
C SER A 195 3.36 9.35 5.95
N PRO A 196 2.70 9.49 7.12
CA PRO A 196 2.68 8.46 8.16
C PRO A 196 2.20 7.08 7.67
N VAL A 197 1.42 7.02 6.60
CA VAL A 197 0.93 5.77 6.00
C VAL A 197 2.04 4.87 5.44
N ARG A 198 3.26 5.40 5.26
CA ARG A 198 4.45 4.62 4.84
C ARG A 198 4.79 3.46 5.77
N PHE A 199 4.36 3.52 7.02
CA PHE A 199 4.57 2.47 8.00
C PHE A 199 3.53 1.35 7.90
N ALA A 200 2.42 1.58 7.18
CA ALA A 200 1.31 0.64 7.09
C ALA A 200 1.67 -0.71 6.45
N PRO A 201 2.45 -0.79 5.35
CA PRO A 201 2.81 -2.08 4.76
C PRO A 201 3.53 -3.00 5.75
N LEU A 202 4.53 -2.48 6.47
CA LEU A 202 5.23 -3.22 7.52
C LEU A 202 4.25 -3.68 8.61
N ALA A 203 3.43 -2.75 9.11
CA ALA A 203 2.48 -3.03 10.17
C ALA A 203 1.48 -4.14 9.80
N PHE A 204 0.93 -4.09 8.59
CA PHE A 204 -0.03 -5.09 8.11
C PHE A 204 0.62 -6.44 7.86
N TRP A 205 1.84 -6.52 7.33
CA TRP A 205 2.55 -7.79 7.23
C TRP A 205 2.84 -8.42 8.59
N LEU A 206 3.20 -7.62 9.61
CA LEU A 206 3.38 -8.10 10.98
C LEU A 206 2.07 -8.63 11.59
N MET A 207 0.95 -7.93 11.37
CA MET A 207 -0.37 -8.38 11.83
C MET A 207 -0.83 -9.64 11.12
N ILE A 208 -0.64 -9.74 9.79
CA ILE A 208 -0.92 -10.96 9.02
C ILE A 208 -0.08 -12.11 9.57
N GLU A 209 1.23 -11.92 9.80
CA GLU A 209 2.08 -12.96 10.37
C GLU A 209 1.64 -13.37 11.77
N GLY A 210 1.30 -12.40 12.63
CA GLY A 210 0.78 -12.64 13.96
C GLY A 210 -0.50 -13.48 13.93
N MET A 211 -1.41 -13.18 13.01
CA MET A 211 -2.65 -13.95 12.82
C MET A 211 -2.37 -15.36 12.28
N GLU A 212 -1.57 -15.47 11.20
CA GLU A 212 -1.22 -16.76 10.57
C GLU A 212 -0.55 -17.72 11.55
N ARG A 213 0.35 -17.20 12.38
CA ARG A 213 1.15 -17.99 13.32
C ARG A 213 0.56 -18.03 14.73
N ARG A 214 -0.61 -17.41 14.95
CA ARG A 214 -1.24 -17.21 16.27
C ARG A 214 -0.31 -16.58 17.31
N ARG A 215 0.55 -15.65 16.89
CA ARG A 215 1.51 -14.92 17.72
C ARG A 215 1.01 -13.52 18.02
N TRP A 216 0.36 -13.35 19.16
CA TRP A 216 -0.16 -12.06 19.61
C TRP A 216 0.91 -10.97 19.70
N SER A 217 2.16 -11.30 20.05
CA SER A 217 3.23 -10.31 20.13
C SER A 217 3.51 -9.63 18.78
N LEU A 218 3.51 -10.39 17.68
CA LEU A 218 3.67 -9.83 16.33
C LEU A 218 2.45 -9.01 15.90
N TRP A 219 1.26 -9.50 16.24
CA TRP A 219 0.02 -8.79 15.95
C TRP A 219 -0.04 -7.44 16.68
N TRP A 220 0.25 -7.43 17.99
CA TRP A 220 0.32 -6.20 18.79
C TRP A 220 1.43 -5.26 18.33
N CYS A 221 2.58 -5.78 17.91
CA CYS A 221 3.63 -4.95 17.32
C CYS A 221 3.13 -4.21 16.07
N GLY A 222 2.46 -4.92 15.15
CA GLY A 222 1.86 -4.29 13.96
C GLY A 222 0.73 -3.33 14.32
N PHE A 223 -0.14 -3.68 15.28
CA PHE A 223 -1.20 -2.80 15.77
C PHE A 223 -0.64 -1.49 16.35
N LEU A 224 0.42 -1.56 17.16
CA LEU A 224 1.04 -0.38 17.75
C LEU A 224 1.62 0.54 16.67
N ILE A 225 2.23 -0.02 15.61
CA ILE A 225 2.68 0.76 14.46
C ILE A 225 1.48 1.45 13.79
N VAL A 226 0.39 0.72 13.51
CA VAL A 226 -0.85 1.31 12.96
C VAL A 226 -1.35 2.46 13.83
N LEU A 227 -1.44 2.24 15.14
CA LEU A 227 -1.98 3.19 16.11
C LEU A 227 -1.18 4.50 16.13
N VAL A 228 0.14 4.42 16.08
CA VAL A 228 0.97 5.64 16.08
C VAL A 228 1.07 6.27 14.70
N SER A 229 0.82 5.53 13.61
CA SER A 229 0.96 6.04 12.25
C SER A 229 -0.18 6.95 11.84
N LYS A 230 -1.42 6.44 11.77
CA LYS A 230 -2.58 7.22 11.29
C LYS A 230 -3.88 6.54 11.71
N GLU A 231 -4.85 7.31 12.19
CA GLU A 231 -6.11 6.80 12.73
C GLU A 231 -6.95 6.02 11.74
N THR A 232 -6.92 6.41 10.46
CA THR A 232 -7.70 5.73 9.40
C THR A 232 -7.27 4.28 9.17
N LEU A 233 -6.02 3.94 9.49
CA LEU A 233 -5.49 2.58 9.39
C LEU A 233 -6.16 1.61 10.39
N LEU A 234 -6.76 2.12 11.47
CA LEU A 234 -7.51 1.32 12.45
C LEU A 234 -8.75 0.65 11.83
N LEU A 235 -9.30 1.20 10.74
CA LEU A 235 -10.37 0.53 10.02
C LEU A 235 -9.89 -0.79 9.39
N GLY A 236 -8.65 -0.86 8.91
CA GLY A 236 -8.06 -2.12 8.45
C GLY A 236 -7.86 -3.11 9.60
N VAL A 237 -7.57 -2.64 10.82
CA VAL A 237 -7.54 -3.47 12.04
C VAL A 237 -8.91 -4.06 12.35
N VAL A 238 -9.99 -3.29 12.21
CA VAL A 238 -11.36 -3.82 12.33
C VAL A 238 -11.61 -4.94 11.31
N PHE A 239 -11.11 -4.80 10.09
CA PHE A 239 -11.30 -5.80 9.04
C PHE A 239 -10.45 -7.06 9.22
N PHE A 240 -9.46 -7.08 10.13
CA PHE A 240 -8.85 -8.35 10.57
C PHE A 240 -9.89 -9.28 11.21
N SER A 241 -10.89 -8.75 11.92
CA SER A 241 -11.99 -9.56 12.46
C SER A 241 -12.82 -10.22 11.38
N VAL A 242 -13.07 -9.51 10.27
CA VAL A 242 -13.79 -10.06 9.11
C VAL A 242 -12.98 -11.19 8.48
N VAL A 243 -11.67 -10.99 8.30
CA VAL A 243 -10.77 -12.03 7.79
C VAL A 243 -10.74 -13.24 8.73
N ALA A 244 -10.59 -13.02 10.03
CA ALA A 244 -10.59 -14.09 11.04
C ALA A 244 -11.91 -14.87 11.05
N TRP A 245 -13.04 -14.17 10.90
CA TRP A 245 -14.37 -14.78 10.82
C TRP A 245 -14.53 -15.66 9.57
N ILE A 246 -14.22 -15.13 8.38
CA ILE A 246 -14.30 -15.89 7.11
C ILE A 246 -13.40 -17.13 7.18
N ARG A 247 -12.23 -17.01 7.82
CA ARG A 247 -11.28 -18.11 8.00
C ARG A 247 -11.58 -19.02 9.18
N ARG A 248 -12.72 -18.82 9.86
CA ARG A 248 -13.18 -19.63 11.01
C ARG A 248 -12.12 -19.76 12.11
N MET A 249 -11.43 -18.66 12.40
CA MET A 249 -10.43 -18.60 13.46
C MET A 249 -11.09 -18.63 14.85
N PRO A 250 -10.33 -18.94 15.93
CA PRO A 250 -10.86 -18.88 17.28
C PRO A 250 -11.49 -17.51 17.59
N THR A 251 -12.59 -17.51 18.34
CA THR A 251 -13.40 -16.32 18.63
C THR A 251 -12.60 -15.11 19.10
N ILE A 252 -11.51 -15.32 19.85
CA ILE A 252 -10.63 -14.23 20.29
C ILE A 252 -10.01 -13.44 19.12
N TRP A 253 -9.66 -14.10 18.00
CA TRP A 253 -9.15 -13.43 16.79
C TRP A 253 -10.26 -12.71 16.00
N ILE A 254 -11.52 -13.05 16.26
CA ILE A 254 -12.68 -12.39 15.65
C ILE A 254 -13.07 -11.17 16.49
N ILE A 255 -13.15 -11.29 17.81
CA ILE A 255 -13.63 -10.21 18.68
C ILE A 255 -12.54 -9.17 18.90
N LEU A 256 -11.34 -9.58 19.34
CA LEU A 256 -10.34 -8.66 19.88
C LEU A 256 -9.84 -7.61 18.85
N PRO A 257 -9.44 -7.95 17.62
CA PRO A 257 -9.04 -6.95 16.62
C PRO A 257 -10.13 -5.91 16.35
N GLY A 258 -11.37 -6.39 16.22
CA GLY A 258 -12.55 -5.59 15.91
C GLY A 258 -12.89 -4.64 17.04
N THR A 259 -12.95 -5.14 18.27
CA THR A 259 -13.24 -4.30 19.44
C THR A 259 -12.15 -3.28 19.68
N VAL A 260 -10.87 -3.67 19.61
CA VAL A 260 -9.75 -2.75 19.87
C VAL A 260 -9.63 -1.71 18.76
N GLY A 261 -9.68 -2.14 17.49
CA GLY A 261 -9.63 -1.23 16.34
C GLY A 261 -10.78 -0.22 16.35
N LEU A 262 -12.02 -0.69 16.54
CA LEU A 262 -13.22 0.17 16.52
C LEU A 262 -13.24 1.13 17.71
N THR A 263 -13.00 0.63 18.92
CA THR A 263 -13.00 1.47 20.13
C THR A 263 -11.94 2.56 20.02
N THR A 264 -10.73 2.20 19.58
CA THR A 264 -9.63 3.17 19.43
C THR A 264 -9.92 4.19 18.32
N PHE A 265 -10.47 3.75 17.18
CA PHE A 265 -10.88 4.63 16.08
C PHE A 265 -11.93 5.66 16.54
N LEU A 266 -12.94 5.21 17.29
CA LEU A 266 -13.98 6.08 17.83
C LEU A 266 -13.43 7.04 18.88
N ILE A 267 -12.56 6.57 19.79
CA ILE A 267 -11.92 7.44 20.79
C ILE A 267 -11.13 8.56 20.10
N ILE A 268 -10.29 8.22 19.12
CA ILE A 268 -9.47 9.18 18.41
C ILE A 268 -10.33 10.21 17.67
N ASN A 269 -11.30 9.75 16.87
CA ASN A 269 -12.08 10.63 16.01
C ASN A 269 -13.14 11.44 16.76
N GLN A 270 -13.70 10.93 17.86
CA GLN A 270 -14.74 11.64 18.61
C GLN A 270 -14.19 12.51 19.73
N PHE A 271 -13.00 12.20 20.25
CA PHE A 271 -12.46 12.88 21.43
C PHE A 271 -11.09 13.51 21.17
N LEU A 272 -10.10 12.73 20.73
CA LEU A 272 -8.71 13.23 20.65
C LEU A 272 -8.54 14.30 19.56
N ILE A 273 -8.94 14.02 18.32
CA ILE A 273 -8.81 14.98 17.21
C ILE A 273 -9.60 16.27 17.50
N PRO A 274 -10.89 16.22 17.92
CA PRO A 274 -11.63 17.42 18.30
C PRO A 274 -11.01 18.21 19.45
N ALA A 275 -10.42 17.53 20.44
CA ALA A 275 -9.73 18.19 21.56
C ALA A 275 -8.50 18.97 21.07
N PHE A 276 -7.69 18.40 20.16
CA PHE A 276 -6.57 19.12 19.54
C PHE A 276 -7.02 20.25 18.60
N ALA A 277 -8.17 20.10 17.94
CA ALA A 277 -8.72 21.11 17.05
C ALA A 277 -9.35 22.31 17.80
N GLY A 278 -9.60 22.19 19.10
CA GLY A 278 -10.35 23.21 19.86
C GLY A 278 -11.83 23.31 19.44
N THR A 279 -12.34 22.32 18.70
CA THR A 279 -13.72 22.29 18.18
C THR A 279 -14.40 20.97 18.55
N PRO A 280 -14.89 20.81 19.80
CA PRO A 280 -15.58 19.59 20.21
C PRO A 280 -16.74 19.28 19.24
N GLY A 281 -16.74 18.08 18.66
CA GLY A 281 -17.80 17.61 17.76
C GLY A 281 -17.66 18.01 16.28
N GLN A 282 -16.57 18.66 15.85
CA GLN A 282 -16.25 18.84 14.42
C GLN A 282 -14.91 18.19 14.08
N THR A 283 -14.90 17.22 13.17
CA THR A 283 -13.68 16.62 12.63
C THR A 283 -13.44 17.14 11.22
N SER A 284 -12.42 17.99 11.06
CA SER A 284 -12.19 18.72 9.81
C SER A 284 -11.96 17.83 8.60
N THR A 285 -11.23 16.74 8.75
CA THR A 285 -10.87 15.81 7.67
C THR A 285 -12.06 14.96 7.23
N ILE A 286 -12.86 14.44 8.17
CA ILE A 286 -14.09 13.71 7.83
C ILE A 286 -15.12 14.64 7.20
N ALA A 287 -15.30 15.85 7.75
CA ALA A 287 -16.21 16.83 7.19
C ALA A 287 -15.76 17.30 5.80
N ALA A 288 -14.45 17.45 5.56
CA ALA A 288 -13.92 17.82 4.25
C ALA A 288 -14.10 16.70 3.20
N GLN A 289 -13.93 15.44 3.59
CA GLN A 289 -14.00 14.31 2.65
C GLN A 289 -15.40 13.74 2.46
N PHE A 290 -16.23 13.75 3.51
CA PHE A 290 -17.53 13.08 3.57
C PHE A 290 -18.66 14.02 4.01
N GLY A 291 -18.44 15.33 3.97
CA GLY A 291 -19.37 16.36 4.46
C GLY A 291 -20.79 16.26 3.90
N TYR A 292 -20.96 15.66 2.71
CA TYR A 292 -22.27 15.36 2.12
C TYR A 292 -23.12 14.42 2.99
N TRP A 293 -22.51 13.42 3.61
CA TRP A 293 -23.21 12.41 4.43
C TRP A 293 -23.16 12.70 5.93
N GLY A 294 -22.27 13.58 6.39
CA GLY A 294 -22.19 13.95 7.79
C GLY A 294 -20.91 14.69 8.15
N ARG A 295 -20.86 15.24 9.37
CA ARG A 295 -19.71 16.00 9.89
C ARG A 295 -18.86 15.19 10.89
N THR A 296 -19.34 14.04 11.32
CA THR A 296 -18.64 13.11 12.24
C THR A 296 -18.70 11.69 11.69
N ALA A 297 -17.80 10.80 12.13
CA ALA A 297 -17.80 9.40 11.68
C ALA A 297 -19.18 8.69 11.84
N PRO A 298 -19.88 8.77 12.99
CA PRO A 298 -21.22 8.19 13.13
C PRO A 298 -22.24 8.79 12.17
N GLN A 299 -22.21 10.11 11.97
CA GLN A 299 -23.13 10.78 11.04
C GLN A 299 -22.91 10.33 9.61
N VAL A 300 -21.64 10.22 9.17
CA VAL A 300 -21.29 9.73 7.82
C VAL A 300 -21.80 8.30 7.61
N LEU A 301 -21.63 7.41 8.60
CA LEU A 301 -22.15 6.04 8.52
C LEU A 301 -23.68 6.02 8.41
N ILE A 302 -24.38 6.83 9.21
CA ILE A 302 -25.84 6.98 9.13
C ILE A 302 -26.24 7.56 7.76
N GLY A 303 -25.48 8.52 7.23
CA GLY A 303 -25.70 9.13 5.94
C GLY A 303 -25.56 8.12 4.79
N PHE A 304 -24.57 7.22 4.85
CA PHE A 304 -24.45 6.13 3.88
C PHE A 304 -25.68 5.22 3.85
N LEU A 305 -26.27 4.93 5.02
CA LEU A 305 -27.47 4.11 5.12
C LEU A 305 -28.74 4.85 4.67
N LYS A 306 -28.80 6.17 4.88
CA LYS A 306 -29.95 7.01 4.50
C LYS A 306 -29.96 7.38 3.01
N ASP A 307 -28.80 7.39 2.36
CA ASP A 307 -28.68 7.72 0.94
C ASP A 307 -27.80 6.71 0.17
N PRO A 308 -28.27 5.45 0.04
CA PRO A 308 -27.52 4.40 -0.65
C PRO A 308 -27.35 4.69 -2.16
N VAL A 309 -28.24 5.49 -2.75
CA VAL A 309 -28.18 5.86 -4.17
C VAL A 309 -26.96 6.74 -4.43
N SER A 310 -26.74 7.78 -3.61
CA SER A 310 -25.55 8.63 -3.74
C SER A 310 -24.27 7.87 -3.42
N VAL A 311 -24.28 6.96 -2.44
CA VAL A 311 -23.13 6.07 -2.18
C VAL A 311 -22.83 5.21 -3.41
N GLY A 312 -23.84 4.62 -4.04
CA GLY A 312 -23.68 3.87 -5.28
C GLY A 312 -23.08 4.73 -6.40
N LYS A 313 -23.62 5.94 -6.62
CA LYS A 313 -23.08 6.89 -7.60
C LYS A 313 -21.63 7.29 -7.31
N ALA A 314 -21.27 7.42 -6.03
CA ALA A 314 -19.90 7.71 -5.61
C ALA A 314 -18.98 6.54 -5.92
N LEU A 315 -19.35 5.31 -5.55
CA LEU A 315 -18.55 4.11 -5.74
C LEU A 315 -18.33 3.78 -7.22
N PHE A 316 -19.37 3.84 -8.05
CA PHE A 316 -19.34 3.39 -9.45
C PHE A 316 -18.95 4.50 -10.46
N ARG A 317 -18.14 5.47 -10.05
CA ARG A 317 -17.52 6.44 -10.97
C ARG A 317 -16.50 5.76 -11.87
N LEU A 318 -16.39 6.22 -13.12
CA LEU A 318 -15.40 5.68 -14.06
C LEU A 318 -13.96 5.77 -13.52
N ASN A 319 -13.64 6.86 -12.81
CA ASN A 319 -12.34 7.05 -12.17
C ASN A 319 -12.06 6.03 -11.05
N ASN A 320 -13.10 5.61 -10.32
CA ASN A 320 -12.96 4.57 -9.30
C ASN A 320 -12.75 3.20 -9.95
N ALA A 321 -13.40 2.93 -11.09
CA ALA A 321 -13.12 1.71 -11.85
C ALA A 321 -11.66 1.70 -12.36
N ALA A 322 -11.15 2.82 -12.89
CA ALA A 322 -9.76 2.95 -13.30
C ALA A 322 -8.78 2.78 -12.12
N TYR A 323 -9.10 3.37 -10.96
CA TYR A 323 -8.36 3.19 -9.71
C TYR A 323 -8.27 1.71 -9.33
N LEU A 324 -9.41 1.01 -9.26
CA LEU A 324 -9.46 -0.41 -8.90
C LEU A 324 -8.70 -1.26 -9.92
N LEU A 325 -8.90 -1.03 -11.23
CA LEU A 325 -8.16 -1.74 -12.28
C LEU A 325 -6.65 -1.61 -12.10
N LYS A 326 -6.16 -0.41 -11.80
CA LYS A 326 -4.75 -0.14 -11.57
C LYS A 326 -4.22 -0.84 -10.31
N MET A 327 -4.97 -0.84 -9.22
CA MET A 327 -4.59 -1.51 -7.98
C MET A 327 -4.59 -3.04 -8.14
N PHE A 328 -5.61 -3.60 -8.80
CA PHE A 328 -5.76 -5.03 -9.00
C PHE A 328 -4.83 -5.61 -10.08
N HIS A 329 -4.34 -4.80 -11.03
CA HIS A 329 -3.46 -5.27 -12.10
C HIS A 329 -2.22 -6.00 -11.55
N GLY A 330 -1.58 -5.47 -10.51
CA GLY A 330 -0.40 -6.10 -9.89
C GLY A 330 -0.71 -7.46 -9.27
N GLY A 331 -1.96 -7.71 -8.90
CA GLY A 331 -2.43 -9.00 -8.41
C GLY A 331 -3.01 -9.92 -9.47
N LEU A 332 -2.81 -9.70 -10.78
CA LEU A 332 -3.49 -10.44 -11.87
C LEU A 332 -5.02 -10.26 -11.88
N PHE A 333 -5.49 -9.05 -11.58
CA PHE A 333 -6.89 -8.61 -11.60
C PHE A 333 -7.82 -9.37 -10.64
N LEU A 334 -8.19 -10.60 -10.97
CA LEU A 334 -9.19 -11.40 -10.26
C LEU A 334 -8.59 -12.26 -9.14
N ALA A 335 -7.31 -12.62 -9.22
CA ALA A 335 -6.68 -13.47 -8.19
C ALA A 335 -6.86 -12.93 -6.75
N PRO A 336 -6.82 -11.61 -6.49
CA PRO A 336 -7.03 -11.07 -5.15
C PRO A 336 -8.44 -11.31 -4.60
N LEU A 337 -9.45 -11.51 -5.45
CA LEU A 337 -10.82 -11.84 -5.03
C LEU A 337 -10.93 -13.26 -4.47
N GLY A 338 -9.97 -14.14 -4.77
CA GLY A 338 -9.96 -15.54 -4.31
C GLY A 338 -9.50 -15.72 -2.87
N SER A 339 -9.32 -14.65 -2.10
CA SER A 339 -8.76 -14.73 -0.76
C SER A 339 -9.36 -13.67 0.19
N PRO A 340 -9.56 -14.04 1.48
CA PRO A 340 -10.14 -13.11 2.46
C PRO A 340 -9.21 -11.95 2.80
N TYR A 341 -7.89 -12.05 2.54
CA TYR A 341 -6.95 -10.97 2.83
C TYR A 341 -7.25 -9.65 2.12
N LEU A 342 -8.00 -9.68 1.00
CA LEU A 342 -8.45 -8.47 0.33
C LEU A 342 -9.29 -7.57 1.23
N PHE A 343 -10.06 -8.14 2.16
CA PHE A 343 -10.90 -7.37 3.08
C PHE A 343 -10.08 -6.42 3.96
N LEU A 344 -8.80 -6.71 4.25
CA LEU A 344 -7.94 -5.82 5.03
C LEU A 344 -7.76 -4.44 4.38
N GLY A 345 -7.80 -4.39 3.05
CA GLY A 345 -7.64 -3.16 2.27
C GLY A 345 -8.96 -2.48 1.89
N LEU A 346 -10.10 -3.14 2.12
CA LEU A 346 -11.40 -2.64 1.69
C LEU A 346 -11.75 -1.28 2.33
N PRO A 347 -11.47 -1.03 3.63
CA PRO A 347 -11.78 0.27 4.22
C PRO A 347 -11.04 1.44 3.56
N GLU A 348 -9.75 1.28 3.29
CA GLU A 348 -8.95 2.32 2.62
C GLU A 348 -9.44 2.54 1.18
N ALA A 349 -9.75 1.46 0.45
CA ALA A 349 -10.35 1.56 -0.89
C ALA A 349 -11.69 2.31 -0.88
N LEU A 350 -12.58 2.00 0.08
CA LEU A 350 -13.85 2.68 0.23
C LEU A 350 -13.68 4.17 0.58
N VAL A 351 -12.77 4.49 1.49
CA VAL A 351 -12.44 5.90 1.83
C VAL A 351 -12.01 6.64 0.58
N ASN A 352 -11.09 6.08 -0.21
CA ASN A 352 -10.61 6.71 -1.45
C ASN A 352 -11.71 6.88 -2.51
N MET A 353 -12.57 5.89 -2.67
CA MET A 353 -13.65 5.90 -3.67
C MET A 353 -14.80 6.85 -3.31
N LEU A 354 -15.06 7.03 -2.01
CA LEU A 354 -16.16 7.86 -1.50
C LEU A 354 -15.72 9.31 -1.19
N ALA A 355 -14.43 9.54 -0.93
CA ALA A 355 -13.91 10.86 -0.57
C ALA A 355 -14.17 11.91 -1.65
N GLY A 356 -14.57 13.10 -1.22
CA GLY A 356 -14.83 14.25 -2.09
C GLY A 356 -16.10 14.10 -2.94
N TYR A 357 -17.01 13.19 -2.62
CA TYR A 357 -18.30 13.13 -3.33
C TYR A 357 -19.16 14.36 -3.00
N HIS A 358 -19.48 15.14 -4.04
CA HIS A 358 -20.47 16.22 -3.95
C HIS A 358 -21.29 16.29 -5.25
N PRO A 359 -22.57 15.88 -5.24
CA PRO A 359 -23.35 15.69 -6.47
C PRO A 359 -23.59 16.99 -7.25
N GLY A 360 -23.49 18.15 -6.58
CA GLY A 360 -23.66 19.47 -7.20
C GLY A 360 -22.36 20.20 -7.60
N LEU A 361 -21.17 19.68 -7.30
CA LEU A 361 -19.89 20.41 -7.51
C LEU A 361 -18.89 19.71 -8.41
N ILE A 362 -19.04 18.40 -8.64
CA ILE A 362 -18.08 17.62 -9.44
C ILE A 362 -18.83 17.06 -10.65
N PRO A 363 -18.56 17.57 -11.87
CA PRO A 363 -19.00 16.95 -13.11
C PRO A 363 -18.59 15.46 -13.11
N ILE A 364 -19.48 14.57 -13.55
CA ILE A 364 -19.26 13.10 -13.53
C ILE A 364 -17.99 12.70 -14.31
N ASP A 365 -17.59 13.53 -15.26
CA ASP A 365 -16.41 13.44 -16.12
C ASP A 365 -15.13 14.05 -15.52
N ARG A 366 -15.20 14.83 -14.44
CA ARG A 366 -14.00 15.39 -13.80
C ARG A 366 -13.36 14.37 -12.86
N PRO A 367 -12.02 14.16 -12.94
CA PRO A 367 -11.29 13.43 -11.91
C PRO A 367 -11.64 13.99 -10.53
N GLY A 368 -12.00 13.10 -9.59
CA GLY A 368 -12.09 13.51 -8.20
C GLY A 368 -10.72 14.04 -7.78
N PRO A 369 -10.62 15.07 -6.93
CA PRO A 369 -9.33 15.67 -6.54
C PRO A 369 -8.33 14.67 -5.92
N TRP A 370 -8.80 13.47 -5.57
CA TRP A 370 -8.03 12.41 -4.90
C TRP A 370 -7.76 11.18 -5.78
N THR A 371 -8.39 11.05 -6.96
CA THR A 371 -8.05 9.96 -7.91
C THR A 371 -6.72 10.19 -8.61
N SER A 372 -6.19 11.42 -8.59
CA SER A 372 -4.82 11.76 -9.01
C SER A 372 -3.76 11.34 -7.98
N LEU A 373 -4.14 11.13 -6.71
CA LEU A 373 -3.25 10.73 -5.60
C LEU A 373 -3.22 9.21 -5.41
N LEU A 374 -3.24 8.48 -6.53
CA LEU A 374 -3.17 7.02 -6.66
C LEU A 374 -2.00 6.36 -5.89
N GLY A 375 -1.07 7.15 -5.36
CA GLY A 375 0.08 6.70 -4.58
C GLY A 375 -0.04 6.82 -3.06
N HIS A 376 -0.59 7.92 -2.53
CA HIS A 376 -0.40 8.25 -1.11
C HIS A 376 -1.36 7.52 -0.17
N TYR A 377 -2.58 7.22 -0.62
CA TYR A 377 -3.64 6.68 0.24
C TYR A 377 -4.02 5.24 -0.10
N SER A 378 -3.14 4.46 -0.73
CA SER A 378 -3.48 3.09 -1.17
C SER A 378 -2.47 2.05 -0.69
N ALA A 379 -1.74 2.37 0.39
CA ALA A 379 -0.68 1.54 0.91
C ALA A 379 -1.22 0.23 1.50
N VAL A 380 -2.29 0.33 2.29
CA VAL A 380 -2.95 -0.83 2.91
C VAL A 380 -3.65 -1.65 1.84
N PHE A 381 -4.39 -1.00 0.94
CA PHE A 381 -5.10 -1.66 -0.13
C PHE A 381 -4.16 -2.40 -1.07
N SER A 382 -3.05 -1.78 -1.49
CA SER A 382 -2.04 -2.47 -2.31
C SER A 382 -1.40 -3.64 -1.58
N THR A 383 -1.09 -3.47 -0.29
CA THR A 383 -0.55 -4.56 0.54
C THR A 383 -1.55 -5.73 0.63
N ALA A 384 -2.83 -5.43 0.86
CA ALA A 384 -3.91 -6.41 0.96
C ALA A 384 -4.17 -7.10 -0.39
N VAL A 385 -4.21 -6.35 -1.50
CA VAL A 385 -4.36 -6.90 -2.85
C VAL A 385 -3.23 -7.88 -3.15
N TRP A 386 -1.98 -7.50 -2.88
CA TRP A 386 -0.81 -8.37 -3.13
C TRP A 386 -0.82 -9.61 -2.23
N ALA A 387 -1.07 -9.44 -0.92
CA ALA A 387 -1.21 -10.55 0.02
C ALA A 387 -2.32 -11.51 -0.41
N SER A 388 -3.45 -10.96 -0.86
CA SER A 388 -4.59 -11.75 -1.33
C SER A 388 -4.28 -12.53 -2.60
N ALA A 389 -3.62 -11.90 -3.59
CA ALA A 389 -3.17 -12.57 -4.81
C ALA A 389 -2.24 -13.75 -4.51
N CYS A 390 -1.23 -13.51 -3.66
CA CYS A 390 -0.27 -14.52 -3.24
C CYS A 390 -0.94 -15.66 -2.46
N HIS A 391 -1.91 -15.35 -1.59
CA HIS A 391 -2.62 -16.36 -0.83
C HIS A 391 -3.59 -17.17 -1.70
N ALA A 392 -4.27 -16.54 -2.67
CA ALA A 392 -5.20 -17.22 -3.57
C ALA A 392 -4.50 -18.19 -4.52
N LEU A 393 -3.33 -17.81 -5.03
CA LEU A 393 -2.54 -18.63 -5.99
C LEU A 393 -1.55 -19.59 -5.32
N ARG A 394 -1.53 -19.65 -3.98
CA ARG A 394 -0.60 -20.49 -3.21
C ARG A 394 -0.70 -21.97 -3.60
N PHE A 395 0.38 -22.69 -3.38
CA PHE A 395 0.42 -24.13 -3.56
C PHE A 395 -0.54 -24.82 -2.59
N ARG A 396 -1.37 -25.75 -3.08
CA ARG A 396 -2.13 -26.67 -2.24
C ARG A 396 -1.47 -28.05 -2.32
N ALA A 397 -1.45 -28.79 -1.21
CA ALA A 397 -0.83 -30.12 -1.16
C ALA A 397 -1.44 -31.11 -2.19
N GLU A 398 -2.66 -30.82 -2.65
CA GLU A 398 -3.40 -31.54 -3.69
C GLU A 398 -2.89 -31.26 -5.12
N ASP A 399 -2.05 -30.23 -5.32
CA ASP A 399 -1.43 -29.88 -6.61
C ASP A 399 -0.24 -30.82 -6.91
N SER A 400 -0.44 -32.14 -6.90
CA SER A 400 0.63 -33.14 -6.75
C SER A 400 1.43 -33.50 -8.02
N GLU A 401 1.21 -32.91 -9.19
CA GLU A 401 1.80 -33.49 -10.42
C GLU A 401 2.83 -32.66 -11.18
N THR A 402 3.05 -31.37 -10.89
CA THR A 402 4.19 -30.67 -11.52
C THR A 402 4.76 -29.55 -10.65
N GLU A 403 5.99 -29.77 -10.16
CA GLU A 403 6.84 -28.77 -9.49
C GLU A 403 7.01 -27.48 -10.32
N PHE A 404 6.77 -27.59 -11.63
CA PHE A 404 6.75 -26.49 -12.59
C PHE A 404 5.64 -25.45 -12.30
N THR A 405 4.56 -25.81 -11.61
CA THR A 405 3.39 -24.92 -11.43
C THR A 405 3.60 -23.81 -10.39
N GLY A 406 4.24 -24.10 -9.26
CA GLY A 406 4.40 -23.12 -8.17
C GLY A 406 5.30 -21.95 -8.59
N TRP A 407 6.47 -22.28 -9.13
CA TRP A 407 7.42 -21.28 -9.61
C TRP A 407 6.86 -20.46 -10.77
N GLN A 408 6.12 -21.09 -11.70
CA GLN A 408 5.45 -20.36 -12.79
C GLN A 408 4.39 -19.38 -12.28
N ARG A 409 3.56 -19.80 -11.32
CA ARG A 409 2.56 -18.92 -10.67
C ARG A 409 3.22 -17.72 -10.00
N ALA A 410 4.29 -17.94 -9.23
CA ALA A 410 5.04 -16.87 -8.57
C ALA A 410 5.66 -15.90 -9.58
N ARG A 411 6.21 -16.41 -10.69
CA ARG A 411 6.74 -15.59 -11.79
C ARG A 411 5.66 -14.78 -12.48
N TRP A 412 4.49 -15.34 -12.74
CA TRP A 412 3.39 -14.59 -13.35
C TRP A 412 2.93 -13.44 -12.46
N LEU A 413 2.77 -13.67 -11.15
CA LEU A 413 2.50 -12.61 -10.19
C LEU A 413 3.59 -11.54 -10.19
N PHE A 414 4.86 -11.94 -10.16
CA PHE A 414 5.97 -11.00 -10.16
C PHE A 414 6.05 -10.17 -11.46
N LEU A 415 5.81 -10.81 -12.61
CA LEU A 415 5.75 -10.11 -13.90
C LEU A 415 4.54 -9.17 -13.98
N ALA A 416 3.42 -9.52 -13.34
CA ALA A 416 2.24 -8.65 -13.27
C ALA A 416 2.47 -7.40 -12.42
N VAL A 417 3.13 -7.52 -11.25
CA VAL A 417 3.50 -6.31 -10.50
C VAL A 417 4.53 -5.48 -11.26
N LEU A 418 5.48 -6.11 -11.93
CA LEU A 418 6.42 -5.39 -12.79
C LEU A 418 5.68 -4.63 -13.91
N SER A 419 4.75 -5.26 -14.64
CA SER A 419 4.02 -4.58 -15.72
C SER A 419 3.24 -3.35 -15.22
N THR A 420 2.82 -3.33 -13.94
CA THR A 420 2.17 -2.16 -13.35
C THR A 420 3.10 -0.96 -13.15
N MET A 421 4.41 -1.17 -13.04
CA MET A 421 5.39 -0.08 -12.93
C MET A 421 5.51 0.75 -14.21
N ILE A 422 5.04 0.22 -15.35
CA ILE A 422 5.04 0.91 -16.63
C ILE A 422 3.78 1.81 -16.77
N TYR A 423 2.83 1.75 -15.83
CA TYR A 423 1.63 2.57 -15.89
C TYR A 423 1.94 4.04 -15.61
N PRO A 424 1.49 4.97 -16.47
CA PRO A 424 1.46 6.36 -16.10
C PRO A 424 0.68 6.53 -14.80
N SER A 425 1.33 7.11 -13.79
CA SER A 425 0.70 7.28 -12.48
C SER A 425 -0.42 8.31 -12.49
N ASN A 426 -0.45 9.15 -13.51
CA ASN A 426 -1.19 10.40 -13.53
C ASN A 426 -2.54 10.16 -14.19
N ALA A 427 -3.62 10.30 -13.44
CA ALA A 427 -4.97 10.31 -13.99
C ALA A 427 -5.21 11.49 -14.94
N GLU A 428 -4.35 12.51 -14.95
CA GLU A 428 -4.44 13.67 -15.85
C GLU A 428 -4.13 13.37 -17.32
N THR A 429 -3.53 12.23 -17.63
CA THR A 429 -3.27 11.81 -19.03
C THR A 429 -4.29 10.81 -19.58
N LEU A 430 -5.30 10.43 -18.78
CA LEU A 430 -6.51 9.72 -19.19
C LEU A 430 -7.68 10.70 -19.23
#